data_AF-A0A6P6YB63-F1
#
_entry.id   AF-A0A6P6YB63-F1
#
_cell.length_a   1.000
_cell.length_b   1.000
_cell.length_c   1.000
_cell.angle_alpha   90.00
_cell.angle_beta   90.00
_cell.angle_gamma   90.00
#
_symmetry.space_group_name_H-M   'P 1'
#
loop_
_entity.id
_entity.type
_entity.pdbx_description
1 polymer ?
#
loop_
_entity_poly.entity_id
_entity_poly.type
_entity_poly.pdbx_seq_one_letter_code
_entity_poly.pdbx_strand_id
1 'polypeptide(L)'
;MKIVIQRVISAEFISKNELVSKIGNGIYVLVGAEQGDTMEDVDYVAKKILNCKFFNDSELGFPDDSSHRWKKSVKERGLEILIATNFTLPSSLKKGTKPSLCLALDPEQARYYEIKVPGLD
;
A
#
# COMPACT_ATOMS: atom_id res chain seq x y z
N MET A 1 11.43 4.60 -3.06
CA MET A 1 10.03 4.12 -3.07
C MET A 1 9.36 4.49 -1.78
N LYS A 2 8.16 5.07 -1.85
CA LYS A 2 7.33 5.36 -0.68
C LYS A 2 6.04 4.57 -0.70
N ILE A 3 5.64 4.13 0.48
CA ILE A 3 4.38 3.42 0.67
C ILE A 3 3.61 4.00 1.85
N VAL A 4 2.28 3.98 1.73
CA VAL A 4 1.36 4.21 2.86
C VAL A 4 0.49 2.98 2.96
N ILE A 5 0.53 2.33 4.11
CA ILE A 5 -0.29 1.14 4.38
C ILE A 5 -1.38 1.53 5.35
N GLN A 6 -2.61 1.22 4.99
CA GLN A 6 -3.80 1.46 5.79
C GLN A 6 -4.48 0.13 6.08
N ARG A 7 -4.73 -0.17 7.35
CA ARG A 7 -5.58 -1.30 7.71
C ARG A 7 -7.03 -0.90 7.48
N VAL A 8 -7.78 -1.74 6.76
CA VAL A 8 -9.15 -1.42 6.33
C VAL A 8 -10.10 -2.55 6.69
N ILE A 9 -11.34 -2.19 7.01
CA ILE A 9 -12.46 -3.13 7.14
C ILE A 9 -12.99 -3.49 5.74
N SER A 10 -12.86 -2.55 4.81
CA SER A 10 -13.15 -2.70 3.37
C SER A 10 -12.50 -1.56 2.60
N ALA A 11 -12.16 -1.80 1.33
CA ALA A 11 -11.77 -0.75 0.40
C ALA A 11 -12.29 -1.05 -1.00
N GLU A 12 -12.58 -0.02 -1.78
CA GLU A 12 -13.05 -0.13 -3.15
C GLU A 12 -12.37 0.89 -4.05
N PHE A 13 -12.12 0.48 -5.29
CA PHE A 13 -11.61 1.33 -6.34
C PHE A 13 -12.68 1.46 -7.43
N ILE A 14 -13.15 2.68 -7.62
CA ILE A 14 -14.21 3.02 -8.58
C ILE A 14 -13.63 3.99 -9.61
N SER A 15 -13.80 3.68 -10.88
CA SER A 15 -13.38 4.54 -11.99
C SER A 15 -14.57 4.78 -12.91
N LYS A 16 -14.88 6.05 -13.23
CA LYS A 16 -16.01 6.41 -14.10
C LYS A 16 -17.36 5.76 -13.67
N ASN A 17 -17.61 5.71 -12.36
CA ASN A 17 -18.77 5.09 -11.72
C ASN A 17 -18.87 3.55 -11.86
N GLU A 18 -17.81 2.89 -12.34
CA GLU A 18 -17.70 1.45 -12.40
C GLU A 18 -16.82 0.92 -11.27
N LEU A 19 -17.30 -0.11 -10.57
CA LEU A 19 -16.50 -0.80 -9.56
C LEU A 19 -15.42 -1.63 -10.27
N VAL A 20 -14.16 -1.22 -10.11
CA VAL A 20 -13.02 -1.90 -10.72
C VAL A 20 -12.49 -3.00 -9.80
N SER A 21 -12.42 -2.72 -8.49
CA SER A 21 -11.93 -3.68 -7.50
C SER A 21 -12.48 -3.38 -6.11
N LYS A 22 -12.64 -4.42 -5.28
CA LYS A 22 -13.11 -4.32 -3.90
C LYS A 22 -12.45 -5.38 -3.04
N ILE A 23 -12.13 -5.02 -1.81
CA ILE A 23 -11.71 -5.93 -0.75
C ILE A 23 -12.57 -5.71 0.50
N GLY A 24 -12.73 -6.77 1.28
CA GLY A 24 -13.19 -6.74 2.67
C GLY A 24 -12.04 -6.42 3.62
N ASN A 25 -11.98 -7.16 4.74
CA ASN A 25 -10.98 -6.92 5.77
C ASN A 25 -9.57 -7.17 5.22
N GLY A 26 -8.67 -6.21 5.44
CA GLY A 26 -7.36 -6.29 4.84
C GLY A 26 -6.52 -5.04 4.98
N ILE A 27 -5.68 -4.80 3.98
CA ILE A 27 -4.89 -3.57 3.88
C ILE A 27 -5.09 -2.91 2.52
N TYR A 28 -5.17 -1.58 2.55
CA TYR A 28 -5.07 -0.73 1.38
C TYR A 28 -3.68 -0.08 1.34
N VAL A 29 -2.97 -0.25 0.23
CA VAL A 29 -1.60 0.22 0.08
C VAL A 29 -1.53 1.24 -1.05
N LEU A 30 -1.09 2.45 -0.73
CA LEU A 30 -0.68 3.44 -1.71
C LEU A 30 0.82 3.29 -1.96
N VAL A 31 1.23 3.25 -3.22
CA VAL A 31 2.64 3.10 -3.60
C VAL A 31 3.07 4.19 -4.56
N GLY A 32 4.18 4.86 -4.24
CA GLY A 32 4.77 5.90 -5.07
C GLY A 32 6.21 5.57 -5.38
N ALA A 33 6.49 5.37 -6.67
CA ALA A 33 7.85 5.18 -7.18
C ALA A 33 8.60 6.52 -7.22
N GLU A 34 9.86 6.48 -6.81
CA GLU A 34 10.81 7.58 -6.81
C GLU A 34 11.87 7.37 -7.90
N GLN A 35 12.51 8.46 -8.33
CA GLN A 35 13.68 8.36 -9.21
C GLN A 35 14.77 7.50 -8.55
N GLY A 36 15.28 6.52 -9.30
CA GLY A 36 16.29 5.58 -8.83
C GLY A 36 15.73 4.30 -8.20
N ASP A 37 14.41 4.17 -8.06
CA ASP A 37 13.80 2.89 -7.66
C ASP A 37 14.07 1.81 -8.71
N THR A 38 14.26 0.60 -8.23
CA THR A 38 14.56 -0.60 -9.01
C THR A 38 13.54 -1.71 -8.77
N MET A 39 13.60 -2.79 -9.55
CA MET A 39 12.78 -3.98 -9.30
C MET A 39 13.11 -4.66 -7.97
N GLU A 40 14.34 -4.54 -7.47
CA GLU A 40 14.73 -5.07 -6.16
C GLU A 40 14.00 -4.34 -5.03
N ASP A 41 13.77 -3.02 -5.18
CA ASP A 41 12.98 -2.23 -4.23
C ASP A 41 11.51 -2.67 -4.22
N VAL A 42 10.94 -2.99 -5.39
CA VAL A 42 9.58 -3.52 -5.52
C VAL A 42 9.45 -4.83 -4.76
N ASP A 43 10.37 -5.78 -5.00
CA ASP A 43 10.36 -7.09 -4.36
C ASP A 43 10.54 -6.97 -2.85
N TYR A 44 11.42 -6.08 -2.41
CA TYR A 44 11.63 -5.79 -0.99
C TYR A 44 10.35 -5.24 -0.35
N VAL A 45 9.71 -4.25 -0.97
CA VAL A 45 8.48 -3.62 -0.48
C VAL A 45 7.32 -4.62 -0.47
N ALA A 46 7.14 -5.42 -1.52
CA ALA A 46 6.11 -6.44 -1.60
C ALA A 46 6.24 -7.47 -0.47
N LYS A 47 7.47 -7.98 -0.23
CA LYS A 47 7.76 -8.88 0.90
C LYS A 47 7.47 -8.21 2.24
N LYS A 48 7.78 -6.92 2.38
CA LYS A 48 7.52 -6.17 3.61
C LYS A 48 6.03 -6.00 3.86
N ILE A 49 5.24 -5.64 2.85
CA ILE A 49 3.78 -5.51 2.92
C ILE A 49 3.15 -6.83 3.38
N LEU A 50 3.54 -7.94 2.76
CA LEU A 50 2.98 -9.27 3.04
C LEU A 50 3.25 -9.75 4.48
N ASN A 51 4.39 -9.36 5.05
CA ASN A 51 4.85 -9.86 6.37
C ASN A 51 4.68 -8.84 7.50
N CYS A 52 4.32 -7.59 7.21
CA CYS A 52 4.08 -6.59 8.24
C CYS A 52 2.91 -7.00 9.15
N LYS A 53 3.17 -7.03 10.45
CA LYS A 53 2.23 -7.54 11.45
C LYS A 53 1.23 -6.46 11.87
N PHE A 54 0.26 -6.17 11.01
CA PHE A 54 -0.76 -5.16 11.26
C PHE A 54 -2.00 -5.63 12.03
N PHE A 55 -2.10 -6.93 12.31
CA PHE A 55 -3.30 -7.56 12.87
C PHE A 55 -3.02 -8.27 14.20
N ASN A 56 -4.08 -8.48 14.97
CA ASN A 56 -4.05 -9.23 16.22
C ASN A 56 -4.42 -10.70 15.97
N ASP A 57 -4.23 -11.56 16.97
CA ASP A 57 -4.52 -12.99 16.86
C ASP A 57 -6.02 -13.29 16.66
N SER A 58 -6.90 -12.63 17.42
CA SER A 58 -8.34 -12.95 17.45
C SER A 58 -9.27 -11.82 17.00
N GLU A 59 -8.80 -10.57 16.94
CA GLU A 59 -9.66 -9.41 16.64
C GLU A 59 -9.37 -8.80 15.26
N LEU A 60 -10.46 -8.52 14.53
CA LEU A 60 -10.45 -7.71 13.31
C LEU A 60 -10.60 -6.20 13.63
N GLY A 61 -11.01 -5.85 14.86
CA GLY A 61 -11.27 -4.48 15.31
C GLY A 61 -10.01 -3.62 15.50
N PHE A 62 -10.20 -2.30 15.70
CA PHE A 62 -9.12 -1.43 16.18
C PHE A 62 -8.70 -1.85 17.59
N PRO A 63 -7.40 -1.97 17.86
CA PRO A 63 -6.96 -2.49 19.13
C PRO A 63 -7.36 -1.53 20.26
N ASP A 64 -8.22 -2.00 21.15
CA ASP A 64 -8.69 -1.28 22.34
C ASP A 64 -7.74 -1.46 23.54
N ASP A 65 -6.79 -2.40 23.44
CA ASP A 65 -5.85 -2.67 24.54
C ASP A 65 -4.41 -2.93 24.07
N SER A 66 -3.49 -2.52 24.93
CA SER A 66 -2.03 -2.44 24.76
C SER A 66 -1.30 -3.79 24.72
N SER A 67 -1.94 -4.87 25.16
CA SER A 67 -1.29 -6.16 25.45
C SER A 67 -1.21 -7.15 24.27
N HIS A 68 -1.94 -6.90 23.17
CA HIS A 68 -2.12 -7.89 22.09
C HIS A 68 -1.89 -7.37 20.66
N ARG A 69 -1.27 -6.18 20.52
CA ARG A 69 -1.14 -5.50 19.21
C ARG A 69 -0.05 -6.11 18.32
N TRP A 70 -0.25 -6.03 17.00
CA TRP A 70 0.79 -6.19 15.97
C TRP A 70 1.45 -7.58 15.88
N LYS A 71 0.66 -8.65 15.90
CA LYS A 71 1.16 -10.04 15.97
C LYS A 71 1.14 -10.80 14.65
N LYS A 72 0.15 -10.50 13.81
CA LYS A 72 -0.15 -11.23 12.59
C LYS A 72 -0.11 -10.33 11.37
N SER A 73 0.44 -10.86 10.30
CA SER A 73 0.45 -10.23 8.98
C SER A 73 -0.85 -10.46 8.22
N VAL A 74 -1.03 -9.69 7.14
CA VAL A 74 -2.17 -9.87 6.22
C VAL A 74 -2.19 -11.29 5.65
N LYS A 75 -1.01 -11.84 5.35
CA LYS A 75 -0.81 -13.21 4.85
C LYS A 75 -1.20 -14.26 5.88
N GLU A 76 -0.71 -14.13 7.12
CA GLU A 76 -1.04 -15.09 8.19
C GLU A 76 -2.53 -15.12 8.55
N ARG A 77 -3.25 -14.02 8.31
CA ARG A 77 -4.69 -13.91 8.56
C ARG A 77 -5.55 -14.32 7.36
N GLY A 78 -4.94 -14.57 6.20
CA GLY A 78 -5.66 -14.84 4.95
C GLY A 78 -6.55 -13.66 4.53
N LEU A 79 -6.10 -12.43 4.78
CA LEU A 79 -6.84 -11.21 4.48
C LEU A 79 -6.43 -10.64 3.12
N GLU A 80 -7.22 -9.68 2.65
CA GLU A 80 -7.08 -9.14 1.30
C GLU A 80 -6.16 -7.92 1.25
N ILE A 81 -5.63 -7.64 0.06
CA ILE A 81 -4.77 -6.48 -0.20
C ILE A 81 -5.31 -5.76 -1.43
N LEU A 82 -5.50 -4.46 -1.32
CA LEU A 82 -5.75 -3.58 -2.46
C LEU A 82 -4.57 -2.62 -2.60
N ILE A 83 -3.93 -2.62 -3.76
CA ILE A 83 -2.80 -1.72 -4.04
C ILE A 83 -3.22 -0.71 -5.10
N ALA A 84 -2.87 0.56 -4.86
CA ALA A 84 -3.04 1.63 -5.82
C ALA A 84 -1.76 2.45 -5.97
N THR A 85 -1.40 2.72 -7.23
CA THR A 85 -0.28 3.61 -7.56
C THR A 85 -0.67 5.06 -7.23
N ASN A 86 0.19 5.76 -6.49
CA ASN A 86 0.00 7.15 -6.10
C ASN A 86 1.29 7.96 -6.25
N PHE A 87 1.39 8.67 -7.39
CA PHE A 87 2.54 9.52 -7.74
C PHE A 87 2.75 10.71 -6.81
N THR A 88 1.77 11.04 -5.96
CA THR A 88 1.86 12.18 -5.03
C THR A 88 2.65 11.85 -3.76
N LEU A 89 2.83 10.58 -3.41
CA LEU A 89 3.63 10.16 -2.23
C LEU A 89 5.09 10.66 -2.25
N PRO A 90 5.81 10.59 -3.38
CA PRO A 90 7.17 11.13 -3.48
C PRO A 90 7.24 12.66 -3.55
N SER A 91 6.14 13.39 -3.34
CA SER A 91 6.17 14.85 -3.35
C SER A 91 6.94 15.46 -2.16
N SER A 92 7.46 16.66 -2.37
CA SER A 92 8.05 17.50 -1.33
C SER A 92 7.20 18.76 -1.12
N LEU A 93 6.84 19.02 0.15
CA LEU A 93 6.08 20.18 0.59
C LEU A 93 6.93 21.16 1.45
N LYS A 94 8.26 21.10 1.33
CA LYS A 94 9.16 21.91 2.16
C LYS A 94 9.12 23.43 1.88
N LYS A 95 8.64 23.85 0.71
CA LYS A 95 8.59 25.27 0.29
C LYS A 95 7.19 25.64 -0.20
N GLY A 96 6.46 26.40 0.60
CA GLY A 96 5.09 26.85 0.28
C GLY A 96 4.08 25.69 0.27
N THR A 97 2.95 25.90 -0.40
CA THR A 97 1.82 24.95 -0.44
C THR A 97 1.74 24.12 -1.73
N LYS A 98 2.55 24.45 -2.74
CA LYS A 98 2.60 23.71 -4.01
C LYS A 98 3.50 22.47 -3.86
N PRO A 99 3.00 21.25 -4.09
CA PRO A 99 3.84 20.05 -4.08
C PRO A 99 4.86 20.10 -5.22
N SER A 100 6.11 19.81 -4.88
CA SER A 100 7.16 19.55 -5.85
C SER A 100 7.27 18.04 -6.09
N LEU A 101 7.12 17.61 -7.35
CA LEU A 101 7.15 16.21 -7.79
C LEU A 101 8.50 15.81 -8.39
N CYS A 102 9.56 16.59 -8.19
CA CYS A 102 10.88 16.31 -8.79
C CYS A 102 11.47 14.94 -8.41
N LEU A 103 11.01 14.34 -7.31
CA LEU A 103 11.44 13.00 -6.87
C LEU A 103 10.54 11.88 -7.41
N ALA A 104 9.34 12.21 -7.90
CA ALA A 104 8.44 11.20 -8.46
C ALA A 104 9.03 10.64 -9.75
N LEU A 105 8.87 9.33 -9.94
CA LEU A 105 9.20 8.72 -11.21
C LEU A 105 8.23 9.20 -12.30
N ASP A 106 8.72 9.30 -13.53
CA ASP A 106 7.90 9.66 -14.68
C ASP A 106 6.71 8.68 -14.85
N PRO A 107 5.49 9.14 -15.21
CA PRO A 107 4.33 8.27 -15.34
C PRO A 107 4.50 7.09 -16.30
N GLU A 108 5.25 7.23 -17.39
CA GLU A 108 5.49 6.12 -18.32
C GLU A 108 6.40 5.05 -17.69
N GLN A 109 7.42 5.49 -16.97
CA GLN A 109 8.33 4.60 -16.23
C GLN A 109 7.65 3.98 -15.00
N ALA A 110 6.76 4.72 -14.34
CA ALA A 110 6.02 4.25 -13.17
C ALA A 110 5.01 3.14 -13.49
N ARG A 111 4.49 3.06 -14.72
CA ARG A 111 3.64 1.93 -15.14
C ARG A 111 4.37 0.59 -15.08
N TYR A 112 5.70 0.59 -15.27
CA TYR A 112 6.50 -0.62 -15.13
C TYR A 112 6.45 -1.17 -13.69
N TYR A 113 6.17 -0.29 -12.72
CA TYR A 113 6.01 -0.60 -11.31
C TYR A 113 4.55 -0.75 -10.90
N GLU A 114 3.62 -1.02 -11.82
CA GLU A 114 2.33 -1.60 -11.43
C GLU A 114 2.61 -2.85 -10.62
N ILE A 115 2.54 -2.73 -9.29
CA ILE A 115 2.93 -3.78 -8.37
C ILE A 115 1.92 -4.89 -8.50
N LYS A 116 2.22 -5.85 -9.36
CA LYS A 116 1.67 -7.20 -9.26
C LYS A 116 2.32 -7.84 -8.04
N VAL A 117 1.57 -7.98 -6.96
CA VAL A 117 2.04 -8.69 -5.77
C VAL A 117 2.12 -10.18 -6.14
N PRO A 118 3.30 -10.80 -6.18
CA PRO A 118 3.41 -12.21 -6.53
C PRO A 118 2.60 -13.06 -5.53
N GLY A 119 1.65 -13.85 -6.03
CA GLY A 119 0.78 -14.70 -5.21
C GLY A 119 -0.56 -14.09 -4.77
N LEU A 120 -0.92 -12.90 -5.29
CA LEU A 120 -2.31 -12.45 -5.38
C LEU A 120 -2.74 -12.52 -6.86
N ASP A 121 -3.19 -13.70 -7.29
CA ASP A 121 -4.03 -13.87 -8.48
C ASP A 121 -5.46 -14.20 -8.03
#